data_AF-A0A450SMT1-F1
#
_entry.id   AF-A0A450SMT1-F1
#
_cell.length_a   1.000
_cell.length_b   1.000
_cell.length_c   1.000
_cell.angle_alpha   90.00
_cell.angle_beta   90.00
_cell.angle_gamma   90.00
#
_symmetry.space_group_name_H-M   'P 1'
#
loop_
_entity.id
_entity.type
_entity.pdbx_description
1 polymer ?
#
loop_
_entity_poly.entity_id
_entity_poly.type
_entity_poly.pdbx_seq_one_letter_code
_entity_poly.pdbx_strand_id
1 'polypeptide(L)'
;MRARNIFPEYYLINVERFEDVIRNDLDEWIYLLKHAAVRDDFHSPNMAQAREKLALMKMSPEARRAYERYVESVVIERDVLDTARQEGQEEGLKKGIEKGIEKGREKGREEERKAITRSLRQRGMGTREIAAITGLAEEEVEAL
;
A
#
# COMPACT_ATOMS: atom_id res chain seq x y z
N MET A 1 20.76 28.79 -33.65
CA MET A 1 20.61 27.99 -32.40
C MET A 1 21.87 28.15 -31.57
N ARG A 2 21.79 28.70 -30.34
CA ARG A 2 22.95 28.76 -29.43
C ARG A 2 23.11 27.40 -28.77
N ALA A 3 24.28 26.77 -28.93
CA ALA A 3 24.64 25.57 -28.20
C ALA A 3 24.56 25.86 -26.70
N ARG A 4 23.67 25.16 -25.99
CA ARG A 4 23.63 25.22 -24.52
C ARG A 4 24.91 24.56 -24.02
N ASN A 5 25.65 25.25 -23.16
CA ASN A 5 26.89 24.76 -22.58
C ASN A 5 26.60 23.46 -21.81
N ILE A 6 27.13 22.32 -22.30
CA ILE A 6 26.79 20.96 -21.83
C ILE A 6 27.73 20.53 -20.68
N PHE A 7 28.72 21.37 -20.35
CA PHE A 7 29.70 21.07 -19.32
C PHE A 7 29.31 21.69 -17.97
N PRO A 8 29.37 20.94 -16.86
CA PRO A 8 29.13 21.49 -15.54
C PRO A 8 30.25 22.46 -15.16
N GLU A 9 29.87 23.62 -14.63
CA GLU A 9 30.80 24.56 -14.00
C GLU A 9 31.05 24.14 -12.55
N TYR A 10 32.32 23.98 -12.18
CA TYR A 10 32.71 23.65 -10.81
C TYR A 10 33.27 24.90 -10.13
N TYR A 11 32.73 25.24 -8.97
CA TYR A 11 33.22 26.32 -8.13
C TYR A 11 33.98 25.71 -6.95
N LEU A 12 35.27 26.04 -6.82
CA LEU A 12 36.06 25.69 -5.63
C LEU A 12 35.99 26.84 -4.63
N ILE A 13 35.33 26.61 -3.50
CA ILE A 13 35.17 27.59 -2.43
C ILE A 13 36.06 27.19 -1.26
N ASN A 14 36.99 28.07 -0.88
CA ASN A 14 37.78 27.89 0.33
C ASN A 14 37.04 28.52 1.51
N VAL A 15 36.31 27.70 2.26
CA VAL A 15 35.44 28.13 3.37
C VAL A 15 36.20 28.80 4.51
N GLU A 16 37.49 28.49 4.71
CA GLU A 16 38.30 29.07 5.79
C GLU A 16 38.57 30.58 5.60
N ARG A 17 38.48 31.06 4.36
CA ARG A 17 38.71 32.48 4.03
C ARG A 17 37.50 33.36 4.27
N PHE A 18 36.33 32.78 4.56
CA PHE A 18 35.11 33.53 4.83
C PHE A 18 35.03 33.86 6.31
N GLU A 19 34.68 35.11 6.59
CA GLU A 19 34.34 35.55 7.94
C GLU A 19 33.00 34.95 8.37
N ASP A 20 32.79 34.78 9.67
CA ASP A 20 31.56 34.20 10.23
C ASP A 20 30.41 35.24 10.28
N VAL A 21 30.19 35.95 9.17
CA VAL A 21 29.16 36.98 9.01
C VAL A 21 28.04 36.45 8.12
N ILE A 22 26.83 36.30 8.67
CA ILE A 22 25.66 35.76 7.96
C ILE A 22 24.85 36.90 7.35
N ARG A 23 24.79 36.99 6.02
CA ARG A 23 24.00 38.02 5.30
C ARG A 23 22.94 37.40 4.39
N ASN A 24 23.19 36.20 3.90
CA ASN A 24 22.31 35.49 2.98
C ASN A 24 22.41 33.97 3.20
N ASP A 25 21.60 33.22 2.45
CA ASP A 25 21.54 31.76 2.53
C ASP A 25 22.88 31.07 2.26
N LEU A 26 23.68 31.58 1.32
CA LEU A 26 24.99 31.02 1.00
C LEU A 26 25.95 31.13 2.20
N ASP A 27 25.88 32.22 2.96
CA ASP A 27 26.71 32.39 4.16
C ASP A 27 26.35 31.37 5.25
N GLU A 28 25.06 31.03 5.40
CA GLU A 28 24.64 29.97 6.32
C GLU A 28 25.21 28.60 5.89
N TRP A 29 25.21 28.31 4.58
CA TRP A 29 25.82 27.10 4.02
C TRP A 29 27.33 27.08 4.20
N ILE A 30 28.02 28.20 3.97
CA ILE A 30 29.47 28.33 4.19
C ILE A 30 29.79 28.12 5.68
N TYR A 31 29.01 28.71 6.59
CA TYR A 31 29.17 28.52 8.03
C TYR A 31 29.00 27.05 8.42
N LEU A 32 27.95 26.38 7.92
CA LEU A 32 27.74 24.96 8.13
C LEU A 32 28.94 24.13 7.66
N LEU A 33 29.46 24.39 6.46
CA LEU A 33 30.57 23.64 5.90
C LEU A 33 31.89 23.87 6.66
N LYS A 34 32.11 25.10 7.13
CA LYS A 34 33.30 25.49 7.89
C LYS A 34 33.29 24.90 9.30
N HIS A 35 32.18 25.04 10.02
CA HIS A 35 32.09 24.70 11.44
C HIS A 35 31.48 23.32 11.70
N ALA A 36 31.00 22.64 10.66
CA ALA A 36 30.19 21.44 10.77
C ALA A 36 29.07 21.63 11.81
N ALA A 37 28.37 22.77 11.75
CA ALA A 37 27.33 23.16 12.71
C ALA A 37 26.23 23.99 12.03
N VAL A 38 24.97 23.73 12.39
CA VAL A 38 23.81 24.54 11.97
C VAL A 38 23.35 25.33 13.19
N ARG A 39 23.31 26.66 13.10
CA ARG A 39 22.75 27.50 14.18
C ARG A 39 21.23 27.47 14.14
N ASP A 40 20.57 27.74 15.26
CA ASP A 40 19.11 27.67 15.36
C ASP A 40 18.40 28.78 14.57
N ASP A 41 19.10 29.88 14.31
CA ASP A 41 18.63 31.02 13.54
C ASP A 41 18.88 30.91 12.03
N PHE A 42 19.24 29.73 11.53
CA PHE A 42 19.43 29.50 10.09
C PHE A 42 18.12 29.16 9.39
N HIS A 43 17.82 29.86 8.30
CA HIS A 43 16.54 29.77 7.58
C HIS A 43 16.66 29.29 6.14
N SER A 44 17.88 29.02 5.65
CA SER A 44 18.10 28.59 4.27
C SER A 44 17.32 27.32 3.95
N PRO A 45 16.89 27.14 2.69
CA PRO A 45 16.24 25.91 2.24
C PRO A 45 17.04 24.68 2.64
N ASN A 46 16.38 23.64 3.14
CA ASN A 46 16.98 22.36 3.56
C ASN A 46 17.92 22.41 4.79
N MET A 47 18.03 23.52 5.54
CA MET A 47 18.85 23.57 6.76
C MET A 47 18.40 22.57 7.84
N ALA A 48 17.09 22.30 7.94
CA ALA A 48 16.57 21.27 8.84
C ALA A 48 17.12 19.87 8.49
N GLN A 49 17.13 19.52 7.21
CA GLN A 49 17.68 18.25 6.73
C GLN A 49 19.20 18.19 6.91
N ALA A 50 19.90 19.31 6.67
CA ALA A 50 21.32 19.41 6.88
C ALA A 50 21.68 19.20 8.37
N ARG A 51 20.90 19.79 9.29
CA ARG A 51 21.02 19.61 10.74
C ARG A 51 20.84 18.15 11.14
N GLU A 52 19.80 17.50 10.63
CA GLU A 52 19.53 16.08 10.90
C GLU A 52 20.66 15.19 10.41
N LYS A 53 21.11 15.37 9.16
CA LYS A 53 22.25 14.62 8.59
C LYS A 53 23.53 14.83 9.39
N LEU A 54 23.81 16.08 9.77
CA LEU A 54 24.97 16.41 10.59
C LEU A 54 24.89 15.75 11.97
N ALA A 55 23.71 15.75 12.59
CA ALA A 55 23.48 15.06 13.86
C ALA A 55 23.77 13.56 13.73
N LEU A 56 23.27 12.92 12.67
CA LEU A 56 23.55 11.51 12.34
C LEU A 56 25.06 11.25 12.13
N MET A 57 25.76 12.12 11.42
CA MET A 57 27.20 12.00 11.19
C MET A 57 28.03 12.16 12.46
N LYS A 58 27.55 12.96 13.43
CA LYS A 58 28.19 13.17 14.73
C LYS A 58 27.87 12.07 15.75
N MET A 59 26.96 11.13 15.44
CA MET A 59 26.64 10.03 16.35
C MET A 59 27.85 9.11 16.56
N SER A 60 27.96 8.53 17.76
CA SER A 60 28.89 7.42 17.98
C SER A 60 28.48 6.19 17.15
N PRO A 61 29.41 5.28 16.83
CA PRO A 61 29.07 4.03 16.14
C PRO A 61 27.99 3.20 16.84
N GLU A 62 27.91 3.23 18.17
CA GLU A 62 26.88 2.55 18.97
C GLU A 62 25.52 3.21 18.78
N ALA A 63 25.46 4.54 18.91
CA ALA A 63 24.23 5.30 18.79
C ALA A 63 23.67 5.21 17.37
N ARG A 64 24.54 5.26 16.36
CA ARG A 64 24.18 5.08 14.95
C ARG A 64 23.60 3.68 14.69
N ARG A 65 24.25 2.62 15.18
CA ARG A 65 23.73 1.25 15.05
C ARG A 65 22.36 1.07 15.73
N ALA A 66 22.14 1.73 16.88
CA ALA A 66 20.85 1.70 17.55
C ALA A 66 19.76 2.41 16.72
N TYR A 67 20.09 3.57 16.15
CA TYR A 67 19.20 4.30 15.25
C TYR A 67 18.87 3.49 13.98
N GLU A 68 19.87 2.91 13.33
CA GLU A 68 19.68 2.08 12.13
C GLU A 68 18.76 0.88 12.41
N ARG A 69 18.95 0.17 13.54
CA ARG A 69 18.05 -0.90 13.97
C ARG A 69 16.62 -0.42 14.23
N TYR A 70 16.46 0.77 14.82
CA TYR A 70 15.14 1.35 15.03
C TYR A 70 14.45 1.63 13.69
N VAL A 71 15.13 2.31 12.75
CA VAL A 71 14.58 2.59 11.42
C VAL A 71 14.23 1.30 10.69
N GLU A 72 15.12 0.31 10.72
CA GLU A 72 14.88 -1.01 10.15
C GLU A 72 13.64 -1.67 10.75
N SER A 73 13.48 -1.66 12.07
CA SER A 73 12.31 -2.27 12.73
C SER A 73 10.99 -1.62 12.30
N VAL A 74 10.95 -0.29 12.15
CA VAL A 74 9.77 0.45 11.71
C VAL A 74 9.42 0.13 10.26
N VAL A 75 10.43 0.04 9.39
CA VAL A 75 10.23 -0.31 7.97
C VAL A 75 9.71 -1.74 7.85
N ILE A 76 10.33 -2.69 8.55
CA ILE A 76 9.90 -4.09 8.57
C ILE A 76 8.46 -4.20 9.07
N GLU A 77 8.11 -3.53 10.16
CA GLU A 77 6.75 -3.57 10.71
C GLU A 77 5.71 -3.06 9.70
N ARG A 78 5.98 -1.94 9.05
CA ARG A 78 5.11 -1.40 8.00
C ARG A 78 4.95 -2.39 6.85
N ASP A 79 6.05 -2.93 6.36
CA ASP A 79 6.04 -3.84 5.20
C ASP A 79 5.28 -5.13 5.55
N VAL A 80 5.45 -5.67 6.77
CA VAL A 80 4.68 -6.82 7.27
C VAL A 80 3.17 -6.53 7.29
N LEU A 81 2.77 -5.35 7.78
CA LEU A 81 1.36 -4.94 7.81
C LEU A 81 0.77 -4.78 6.40
N ASP A 82 1.53 -4.20 5.48
CA ASP A 82 1.10 -4.00 4.10
C ASP A 82 0.94 -5.34 3.37
N THR A 83 1.89 -6.27 3.54
CA THR A 83 1.79 -7.63 3.02
C THR A 83 0.58 -8.36 3.60
N ALA A 84 0.41 -8.34 4.93
CA ALA A 84 -0.72 -9.01 5.58
C ALA A 84 -2.08 -8.45 5.10
N ARG A 85 -2.16 -7.14 4.86
CA ARG A 85 -3.35 -6.49 4.31
C ARG A 85 -3.62 -6.93 2.88
N GLN A 86 -2.60 -6.99 2.02
CA GLN A 86 -2.74 -7.44 0.64
C GLN A 86 -3.21 -8.90 0.59
N GLU A 87 -2.53 -9.79 1.32
CA GLU A 87 -2.89 -11.21 1.38
C GLU A 87 -4.32 -11.40 1.90
N GLY A 88 -4.71 -10.67 2.96
CA GLY A 88 -6.06 -10.73 3.50
C GLY A 88 -7.13 -10.25 2.53
N GLN A 89 -6.84 -9.23 1.71
CA GLN A 89 -7.76 -8.76 0.66
C GLN A 89 -7.90 -9.78 -0.47
N GLU A 90 -6.78 -10.35 -0.93
CA GLU A 90 -6.77 -11.36 -1.99
C GLU A 90 -7.52 -12.63 -1.55
N GLU A 91 -7.22 -13.13 -0.35
CA GLU A 91 -7.89 -14.30 0.21
C GLU A 91 -9.38 -14.04 0.43
N GLY A 92 -9.73 -12.86 0.95
CA GLY A 92 -11.12 -12.43 1.14
C GLY A 92 -11.90 -12.38 -0.18
N LEU A 93 -11.30 -11.82 -1.24
CA LEU A 93 -11.90 -11.77 -2.57
C LEU A 93 -12.09 -13.17 -3.15
N LYS A 94 -11.06 -14.02 -3.08
CA LYS A 94 -11.12 -15.40 -3.58
C LYS A 94 -12.23 -16.19 -2.88
N LYS A 95 -12.26 -16.16 -1.55
CA LYS A 95 -13.32 -16.81 -0.75
C LYS A 95 -14.70 -16.22 -1.06
N GLY A 96 -14.79 -14.92 -1.29
CA GLY A 96 -16.04 -14.24 -1.65
C GLY A 96 -16.58 -14.70 -3.00
N ILE A 97 -15.72 -14.77 -4.02
CA ILE A 97 -16.07 -15.25 -5.36
C ILE A 97 -16.49 -16.71 -5.32
N GLU A 98 -15.73 -17.57 -4.65
CA GLU A 98 -16.03 -19.00 -4.54
C GLU A 98 -17.40 -19.25 -3.90
N LYS A 99 -17.65 -18.63 -2.73
CA LYS A 99 -18.95 -18.70 -2.05
C LYS A 99 -20.08 -18.11 -2.89
N GLY A 100 -19.81 -17.04 -3.64
CA GLY A 100 -20.78 -16.41 -4.53
C GLY A 100 -21.19 -17.34 -5.68
N ILE A 101 -20.21 -17.99 -6.32
CA ILE A 101 -20.44 -18.95 -7.40
C ILE A 101 -21.21 -20.16 -6.89
N GLU A 102 -20.82 -20.73 -5.75
CA GLU A 102 -21.49 -21.89 -5.15
C GLU A 102 -22.96 -21.59 -4.86
N LYS A 103 -23.24 -20.50 -4.12
CA LYS A 103 -24.61 -20.06 -3.83
C LYS A 103 -25.42 -19.77 -5.09
N GLY A 104 -24.80 -19.13 -6.08
CA GLY A 104 -25.44 -18.85 -7.36
C GLY A 104 -25.83 -20.12 -8.12
N ARG A 105 -24.97 -21.14 -8.13
CA ARG A 105 -25.25 -22.43 -8.78
C ARG A 105 -26.34 -23.21 -8.05
N GLU A 106 -26.33 -23.22 -6.72
CA GLU A 106 -27.35 -23.87 -5.91
C GLU A 106 -28.72 -23.24 -6.15
N LYS A 107 -28.81 -21.91 -6.02
CA LYS A 107 -30.04 -21.16 -6.27
C LYS A 107 -30.55 -21.34 -7.70
N GLY A 108 -29.66 -21.31 -8.69
CA GLY A 108 -30.03 -21.55 -10.09
C GLY A 108 -30.60 -22.95 -10.33
N ARG A 109 -30.00 -23.99 -9.72
CA ARG A 109 -30.53 -25.36 -9.79
C ARG A 109 -31.89 -25.49 -9.12
N GLU A 110 -32.08 -24.84 -7.99
CA GLU A 110 -33.37 -24.84 -7.28
C GLU A 110 -34.46 -24.14 -8.12
N GLU A 111 -34.15 -22.96 -8.67
CA GLU A 111 -35.07 -22.22 -9.55
C GLU A 111 -35.40 -23.00 -10.83
N GLU A 112 -34.41 -23.66 -11.44
CA GLU A 112 -34.61 -24.51 -12.61
C GLU A 112 -35.51 -25.71 -12.27
N ARG A 113 -35.27 -26.40 -11.16
CA ARG A 113 -36.14 -27.49 -10.68
C ARG A 113 -37.57 -27.01 -10.50
N LYS A 114 -37.77 -25.85 -9.85
CA LYS A 114 -39.11 -25.25 -9.67
C LYS A 114 -39.78 -24.90 -11.00
N ALA A 115 -39.03 -24.36 -11.96
CA ALA A 115 -39.55 -24.04 -13.29
C ALA A 115 -39.98 -25.29 -14.06
N ILE A 116 -39.17 -26.36 -14.01
CA ILE A 116 -39.49 -27.66 -14.61
C ILE A 116 -40.74 -28.25 -13.96
N THR A 117 -40.82 -28.28 -12.62
CA THR A 117 -41.99 -28.76 -11.86
C THR A 117 -43.28 -28.08 -12.32
N ARG A 118 -43.29 -26.73 -12.40
CA ARG A 118 -44.46 -25.97 -12.86
C ARG A 118 -44.85 -26.31 -14.30
N SER A 119 -43.86 -26.45 -15.19
CA SER A 119 -44.09 -26.81 -16.59
C SER A 119 -44.69 -28.23 -16.74
N LEU A 120 -44.20 -29.20 -15.96
CA LEU A 120 -44.73 -30.57 -15.97
C LEU A 120 -46.14 -30.64 -15.39
N ARG A 121 -46.42 -29.88 -14.31
CA ARG A 121 -47.76 -29.78 -13.70
C ARG A 121 -48.78 -29.17 -14.66
N GLN A 122 -48.39 -28.14 -15.41
CA GLN A 122 -49.24 -27.55 -16.47
C GLN A 122 -49.58 -28.52 -17.59
N ARG A 123 -48.73 -29.53 -17.83
CA ARG A 123 -48.97 -30.60 -18.81
C ARG A 123 -49.82 -31.75 -18.25
N GLY A 124 -50.31 -31.65 -17.02
CA GLY A 124 -51.21 -32.63 -16.40
C GLY A 124 -50.51 -33.87 -15.84
N MET A 125 -49.19 -33.83 -15.65
CA MET A 125 -48.44 -34.93 -15.05
C MET A 125 -48.72 -35.04 -13.54
N GLY A 126 -48.78 -36.26 -13.00
CA GLY A 126 -49.08 -36.50 -11.59
C GLY A 126 -47.93 -36.15 -10.65
N THR A 127 -48.24 -35.72 -9.42
CA THR A 127 -47.27 -35.30 -8.39
C THR A 127 -46.14 -36.31 -8.17
N ARG A 128 -46.48 -37.61 -8.10
CA ARG A 128 -45.51 -38.71 -7.95
C ARG A 128 -44.50 -38.81 -9.09
N GLU A 129 -44.96 -38.67 -10.33
CA GLU A 129 -44.09 -38.72 -11.51
C GLU A 129 -43.19 -37.49 -11.58
N ILE A 130 -43.72 -36.32 -11.24
CA ILE A 130 -42.95 -35.07 -11.21
C ILE A 130 -41.86 -35.12 -10.13
N ALA A 131 -42.17 -35.63 -8.94
CA ALA A 131 -41.21 -35.83 -7.86
C ALA A 131 -40.06 -36.76 -8.30
N ALA A 132 -40.38 -37.86 -8.97
CA ALA A 132 -39.39 -38.80 -9.50
C ALA A 132 -38.47 -38.18 -10.57
N ILE A 133 -38.99 -37.29 -11.43
CA ILE A 133 -38.21 -36.64 -12.50
C ILE A 133 -37.33 -35.50 -11.98
N THR A 134 -37.87 -34.68 -11.07
CA THR A 134 -37.20 -33.46 -10.58
C THR A 134 -36.31 -33.71 -9.36
N GLY A 135 -36.49 -34.87 -8.71
CA GLY A 135 -35.78 -35.24 -7.48
C GLY A 135 -36.19 -34.41 -6.27
N LEU A 136 -37.36 -33.76 -6.32
CA LEU A 136 -37.98 -33.05 -5.20
C LEU A 136 -38.88 -34.00 -4.40
N ALA A 137 -39.10 -33.69 -3.13
CA ALA A 137 -40.09 -34.43 -2.34
C ALA A 137 -41.52 -34.15 -2.86
N GLU A 138 -42.43 -35.12 -2.73
CA GLU A 138 -43.83 -34.94 -3.16
C GLU A 138 -44.47 -33.71 -2.48
N GLU A 139 -44.16 -33.46 -1.21
CA GLU A 139 -44.59 -32.29 -0.45
C GLU A 139 -44.09 -30.96 -1.06
N GLU A 140 -42.85 -30.92 -1.54
CA GLU A 140 -42.27 -29.76 -2.22
C GLU A 140 -42.92 -29.53 -3.60
N VAL A 141 -43.27 -30.61 -4.30
CA VAL A 141 -43.99 -30.55 -5.58
C VAL A 141 -45.43 -30.06 -5.39
N GLU A 142 -46.12 -30.49 -4.34
CA GLU A 142 -47.48 -30.04 -4.03
C GLU A 142 -47.53 -28.55 -3.69
N ALA A 143 -46.51 -28.04 -3.00
CA ALA A 143 -46.37 -26.64 -2.59
C ALA A 143 -46.02 -25.66 -3.73
N LEU A 144 -45.66 -26.16 -4.94
CA LEU A 144 -45.20 -25.36 -6.10
C LEU A 144 -46.24 -25.20 -7.21
#